data_AF-A0A819ESP1-F1
#
_entry.id   AF-A0A819ESP1-F1
#
_cell.length_a   1.000
_cell.length_b   1.000
_cell.length_c   1.000
_cell.angle_alpha   90.00
_cell.angle_beta   90.00
_cell.angle_gamma   90.00
#
_symmetry.space_group_name_H-M   'P 1'
#
loop_
_entity.id
_entity.type
_entity.pdbx_description
1 polymer ?
#
loop_
_entity_poly.entity_id
_entity_poly.type
_entity_poly.pdbx_seq_one_letter_code
_entity_poly.pdbx_strand_id
1 'polypeptide(L)'
;MASRVPPALNNSLKTVEWMWQSNPNPFSKSEQATWSHYSDLENLIIEEAFQDKQPRAQLDDYFIDFKSNLQISNTDDHKQRPIKRVVRKREDKHLREARFMDLPVSYGRSFGGEYGWISPFVIEVRRDLKLEPDDLPSKKPSMIPILVEKAVRGIIEEGQSIGKKCEAEKLAKMLREKKNAGIEEVWKCCAYLYTLESFLYKTLNAVMRLVGDKEQEEVWQSKIRTLGPFCLLLWDDPFNTKLTTKKTLYRGTNLTPEQIAKYEEMAKDKEAYGSFQAYTSCTRNSEVAEFFSGNVLFVMEVLIAFIADLSPLSPYSDEEEVLVTPGVCFHVKSVEFDSTKDKHFIHLQLRQRFSRKWKSFLS
;
A
#
# COMPACT_ATOMS: atom_id res chain seq x y z
N MET A 1 25.65 -24.45 21.69
CA MET A 1 25.62 -22.97 21.78
C MET A 1 24.38 -22.49 21.05
N ALA A 2 23.36 -22.05 21.79
CA ALA A 2 22.09 -21.64 21.22
C ALA A 2 22.25 -20.26 20.55
N SER A 3 22.09 -20.25 19.23
CA SER A 3 21.94 -19.05 18.41
C SER A 3 20.72 -18.26 18.89
N ARG A 4 20.94 -17.18 19.63
CA ARG A 4 19.90 -16.20 19.97
C ARG A 4 19.50 -15.47 18.69
N VAL A 5 18.34 -15.86 18.16
CA VAL A 5 17.61 -15.06 17.16
C VAL A 5 17.24 -13.72 17.84
N PRO A 6 17.53 -12.55 17.25
CA PRO A 6 17.10 -11.28 17.81
C PRO A 6 15.56 -11.22 17.87
N PRO A 7 14.95 -10.63 18.91
CA PRO A 7 13.50 -10.46 18.96
C PRO A 7 13.05 -9.62 17.78
N ALA A 8 11.99 -10.08 17.12
CA ALA A 8 11.49 -9.55 15.85
C ALA A 8 11.23 -8.03 15.91
N LEU A 9 11.80 -7.29 14.95
CA LEU A 9 11.43 -5.90 14.62
C LEU A 9 9.91 -5.71 14.45
N ASN A 10 9.18 -6.79 14.13
CA ASN A 10 7.72 -6.83 13.92
C ASN A 10 6.86 -6.37 15.11
N ASN A 11 7.39 -6.26 16.33
CA ASN A 11 6.62 -5.81 17.50
C ASN A 11 6.88 -4.36 17.95
N SER A 12 7.88 -3.67 17.39
CA SER A 12 8.26 -2.32 17.87
C SER A 12 7.21 -1.26 17.52
N LEU A 13 6.69 -1.25 16.29
CA LEU A 13 5.62 -0.34 15.85
C LEU A 13 4.32 -0.50 16.64
N LYS A 14 4.09 -1.66 17.25
CA LYS A 14 2.87 -1.92 18.05
C LYS A 14 2.92 -1.24 19.42
N THR A 15 4.09 -0.79 19.87
CA THR A 15 4.28 -0.34 21.25
C THR A 15 4.95 1.02 21.37
N VAL A 16 5.62 1.51 20.33
CA VAL A 16 6.40 2.75 20.40
C VAL A 16 6.13 3.64 19.22
N GLU A 17 5.95 4.92 19.56
CA GLU A 17 5.69 5.98 18.61
C GLU A 17 6.55 7.20 18.90
N TRP A 18 7.28 7.62 17.89
CA TRP A 18 7.99 8.89 17.87
C TRP A 18 7.07 9.94 17.26
N MET A 19 7.12 11.13 17.84
CA MET A 19 6.33 12.28 17.40
C MET A 19 7.21 13.52 17.37
N TRP A 20 6.82 14.48 16.54
CA TRP A 20 7.45 15.80 16.44
C TRP A 20 6.43 16.90 16.67
N GLN A 21 6.88 18.05 17.18
CA GLN A 21 6.00 19.17 17.47
C GLN A 21 5.71 19.97 16.18
N SER A 22 4.44 19.96 15.77
CA SER A 22 4.00 20.44 14.45
C SER A 22 3.47 21.88 14.42
N ASN A 23 3.51 22.59 15.54
CA ASN A 23 3.22 24.03 15.58
C ASN A 23 4.07 24.80 14.53
N PRO A 24 3.54 25.91 13.97
CA PRO A 24 4.32 26.82 13.14
C PRO A 24 5.55 27.37 13.87
N ASN A 25 5.39 27.73 15.15
CA ASN A 25 6.49 28.03 16.05
C ASN A 25 6.60 26.93 17.13
N PRO A 26 7.43 25.89 16.92
CA PRO A 26 7.51 24.74 17.81
C PRO A 26 8.12 25.06 19.19
N PHE A 27 8.73 26.23 19.37
CA PHE A 27 9.33 26.66 20.64
C PHE A 27 8.49 27.73 21.37
N SER A 28 7.31 28.05 20.85
CA SER A 28 6.39 28.98 21.50
C SER A 28 5.93 28.45 22.86
N LYS A 29 6.01 29.28 23.90
CA LYS A 29 5.50 28.96 25.24
C LYS A 29 4.03 29.31 25.41
N SER A 30 3.47 30.11 24.50
CA SER A 30 2.08 30.58 24.56
C SER A 30 1.11 29.71 23.78
N GLU A 31 1.62 28.84 22.90
CA GLU A 31 0.81 27.92 22.11
C GLU A 31 0.78 26.53 22.76
N GLN A 32 -0.38 25.88 22.69
CA GLN A 32 -0.47 24.47 23.07
C GLN A 32 0.28 23.62 22.04
N ALA A 33 1.13 22.71 22.53
CA ALA A 33 1.92 21.84 21.67
C ALA A 33 1.03 20.87 20.88
N THR A 34 1.06 20.99 19.56
CA THR A 34 0.48 20.02 18.63
C THR A 34 1.56 19.05 18.22
N TRP A 35 1.25 17.76 18.26
CA TRP A 35 2.20 16.70 17.95
C TRP A 35 1.72 15.94 16.72
N SER A 36 2.62 15.76 15.77
CA SER A 36 2.40 14.94 14.57
C SER A 36 3.29 13.71 14.62
N HIS A 37 2.84 12.70 13.90
CA HIS A 37 3.46 11.39 13.87
C HIS A 37 4.55 11.37 12.78
N TYR A 38 5.59 10.57 13.01
CA TYR A 38 6.46 10.15 11.91
C TYR A 38 5.78 9.03 11.13
N SER A 39 6.11 8.86 9.85
CA SER A 39 5.66 7.70 9.08
C SER A 39 6.12 6.39 9.73
N ASP A 40 5.47 5.27 9.41
CA ASP A 40 5.85 3.96 9.96
C ASP A 40 7.34 3.65 9.74
N LEU A 41 7.87 4.02 8.58
CA LEU A 41 9.26 3.78 8.20
C LEU A 41 10.24 4.66 8.97
N GLU A 42 9.97 5.95 9.05
CA GLU A 42 10.76 6.88 9.84
C GLU A 42 10.75 6.44 11.31
N ASN A 43 9.59 6.07 11.85
CA ASN A 43 9.47 5.55 13.22
C ASN A 43 10.31 4.28 13.44
N LEU A 44 10.33 3.34 12.48
CA LEU A 44 11.20 2.16 12.54
C LEU A 44 12.68 2.53 12.52
N ILE A 45 13.10 3.49 11.69
CA ILE A 45 14.50 3.93 11.58
C ILE A 45 14.94 4.62 12.89
N ILE A 46 14.09 5.50 13.42
CA ILE A 46 14.35 6.22 14.67
C ILE A 46 14.45 5.22 15.84
N GLU A 47 13.49 4.30 15.96
CA GLU A 47 13.48 3.34 17.06
C GLU A 47 14.65 2.35 16.97
N GLU A 48 15.03 1.87 15.77
CA GLU A 48 16.23 1.03 15.60
C GLU A 48 17.49 1.77 16.07
N ALA A 49 17.70 3.00 15.61
CA ALA A 49 18.85 3.81 16.02
C ALA A 49 18.88 4.09 17.53
N PHE A 50 17.71 4.35 18.12
CA PHE A 50 17.57 4.57 19.56
C PHE A 50 17.91 3.30 20.38
N GLN A 51 17.37 2.14 19.98
CA GLN A 51 17.66 0.87 20.65
C GLN A 51 19.13 0.45 20.51
N ASP A 52 19.74 0.77 19.37
CA ASP A 52 21.17 0.57 19.12
C ASP A 52 22.07 1.59 19.83
N LYS A 53 21.49 2.50 20.62
CA LYS A 53 22.19 3.57 21.36
C LYS A 53 23.03 4.46 20.45
N GLN A 54 22.60 4.64 19.20
CA GLN A 54 23.22 5.61 18.32
C GLN A 54 22.92 7.02 18.84
N PRO A 55 23.83 7.99 18.67
CA PRO A 55 23.59 9.37 19.13
C PRO A 55 22.50 10.07 18.29
N ARG A 56 22.28 9.59 17.07
CA ARG A 56 21.33 10.17 16.11
C ARG A 56 20.70 9.13 15.21
N ALA A 57 19.52 9.41 14.69
CA ALA A 57 18.92 8.67 13.56
C ALA A 57 18.94 9.56 12.29
N GLN A 58 19.46 9.03 11.19
CA GLN A 58 19.46 9.75 9.90
C GLN A 58 18.18 9.43 9.12
N LEU A 59 17.48 10.47 8.66
CA LEU A 59 16.32 10.38 7.77
C LEU A 59 16.58 11.19 6.50
N ASP A 60 15.65 11.16 5.55
CA ASP A 60 15.83 11.77 4.23
C ASP A 60 15.95 13.30 4.30
N ASP A 61 15.00 13.97 4.97
CA ASP A 61 14.93 15.45 5.02
C ASP A 61 15.54 16.06 6.29
N TYR A 62 15.75 15.24 7.31
CA TYR A 62 16.23 15.65 8.63
C TYR A 62 16.97 14.52 9.34
N PHE A 63 17.56 14.81 10.48
CA PHE A 63 18.05 13.82 11.42
C PHE A 63 17.47 14.07 12.81
N ILE A 64 17.45 13.01 13.61
CA ILE A 64 17.01 13.04 15.00
C ILE A 64 18.24 13.04 15.91
N ASP A 65 18.42 14.07 16.71
CA ASP A 65 19.40 14.10 17.80
C ASP A 65 18.72 13.66 19.11
N PHE A 66 19.10 12.48 19.59
CA PHE A 66 18.54 11.91 20.82
C PHE A 66 19.06 12.58 22.09
N LYS A 67 20.21 13.26 22.03
CA LYS A 67 20.79 13.96 23.19
C LYS A 67 20.01 15.23 23.49
N SER A 68 19.63 15.97 22.45
CA SER A 68 18.84 17.20 22.58
C SER A 68 17.34 16.98 22.45
N ASN A 69 16.89 15.78 22.05
CA ASN A 69 15.49 15.49 21.69
C ASN A 69 14.97 16.46 20.62
N LEU A 70 15.74 16.63 19.55
CA LEU A 70 15.41 17.52 18.44
C LEU A 70 15.46 16.77 17.11
N GLN A 71 14.51 17.09 16.26
CA GLN A 71 14.58 16.92 14.82
C GLN A 71 15.27 18.16 14.24
N ILE A 72 16.24 17.98 13.35
CA ILE A 72 17.01 19.06 12.72
C ILE A 72 17.05 18.81 11.22
N SER A 73 16.69 19.81 10.40
CA SER A 73 16.73 19.66 8.93
C SER A 73 18.16 19.40 8.43
N ASN A 74 18.29 18.51 7.44
CA ASN A 74 19.56 18.23 6.78
C ASN A 74 20.09 19.42 5.95
N THR A 75 19.24 20.42 5.68
CA THR A 75 19.56 21.55 4.79
C THR A 75 19.61 22.90 5.51
N ASP A 76 19.07 22.98 6.73
CA ASP A 76 18.93 24.22 7.48
C ASP A 76 18.87 23.92 8.98
N ASP A 77 20.00 24.09 9.65
CA ASP A 77 20.13 23.81 11.09
C ASP A 77 19.24 24.71 11.96
N HIS A 78 18.67 25.80 11.44
CA HIS A 78 17.71 26.63 12.17
C HIS A 78 16.30 26.05 12.15
N LYS A 79 16.00 25.14 11.22
CA LYS A 79 14.72 24.42 11.18
C LYS A 79 14.78 23.21 12.11
N GLN A 80 14.45 23.46 13.36
CA GLN A 80 14.44 22.47 14.41
C GLN A 80 13.05 22.27 15.00
N ARG A 81 12.76 21.05 15.45
CA ARG A 81 11.50 20.71 16.12
C ARG A 81 11.76 19.78 17.30
N PRO A 82 11.15 20.03 18.48
CA PRO A 82 11.15 19.07 19.58
C PRO A 82 10.53 17.75 19.15
N ILE A 83 11.08 16.66 19.69
CA ILE A 83 10.56 15.31 19.50
C ILE A 83 10.19 14.69 20.84
N LYS A 84 9.37 13.66 20.81
CA LYS A 84 9.15 12.79 21.96
C LYS A 84 8.94 11.34 21.53
N ARG A 85 9.25 10.43 22.43
CA ARG A 85 8.96 9.01 22.33
C ARG A 85 7.80 8.66 23.25
N VAL A 86 6.76 8.03 22.73
CA VAL A 86 5.57 7.60 23.45
C VAL A 86 5.50 6.08 23.41
N VAL A 87 5.25 5.45 24.56
CA VAL A 87 4.95 4.02 24.63
C VAL A 87 3.44 3.88 24.64
N ARG A 88 2.88 3.30 23.58
CA ARG A 88 1.44 3.10 23.44
C ARG A 88 0.94 2.05 24.43
N LYS A 89 -0.25 2.29 24.98
CA LYS A 89 -0.97 1.30 25.75
C LYS A 89 -1.71 0.35 24.81
N ARG A 90 -2.00 -0.86 25.29
CA ARG A 90 -2.73 -1.89 24.53
C ARG A 90 -4.12 -1.44 24.06
N GLU A 91 -4.69 -0.42 24.70
CA GLU A 91 -6.02 0.13 24.44
C GLU A 91 -6.00 1.27 23.40
N ASP A 92 -4.82 1.78 23.04
CA ASP A 92 -4.69 2.88 22.10
C ASP A 92 -4.94 2.36 20.67
N LYS A 93 -6.14 2.62 20.14
CA LYS A 93 -6.48 2.35 18.74
C LYS A 93 -5.64 3.25 17.84
N HIS A 94 -4.70 2.66 17.10
CA HIS A 94 -3.91 3.36 16.10
C HIS A 94 -4.48 3.07 14.72
N LEU A 95 -5.07 4.08 14.09
CA LEU A 95 -5.47 4.06 12.67
C LEU A 95 -4.47 4.91 11.89
N ARG A 96 -4.20 4.57 10.64
CA ARG A 96 -3.40 5.42 9.75
C ARG A 96 -4.06 6.79 9.57
N GLU A 97 -3.27 7.84 9.31
CA GLU A 97 -3.82 9.18 9.02
C GLU A 97 -4.47 9.24 7.63
N ALA A 98 -3.87 8.56 6.63
CA ALA A 98 -4.37 8.55 5.26
C ALA A 98 -4.10 7.20 4.58
N ARG A 99 -4.90 6.19 4.92
CA ARG A 99 -5.05 4.96 4.11
C ARG A 99 -6.37 5.07 3.34
N PHE A 100 -6.47 4.43 2.17
CA PHE A 100 -7.71 4.38 1.35
C PHE A 100 -8.10 5.67 0.57
N MET A 101 -7.47 6.80 0.85
CA MET A 101 -7.58 8.02 0.04
C MET A 101 -7.15 7.76 -1.41
N ASP A 102 -7.97 8.19 -2.38
CA ASP A 102 -7.62 8.04 -3.78
C ASP A 102 -6.41 8.92 -4.09
N LEU A 103 -5.40 8.34 -4.76
CA LEU A 103 -4.48 9.18 -5.52
C LEU A 103 -5.17 9.28 -6.88
N PRO A 104 -5.65 10.46 -7.28
CA PRO A 104 -6.49 10.60 -8.45
C PRO A 104 -5.79 9.92 -9.62
N VAL A 105 -6.47 8.90 -10.14
CA VAL A 105 -6.27 8.42 -11.50
C VAL A 105 -6.43 9.66 -12.40
N SER A 106 -5.55 9.81 -13.39
CA SER A 106 -5.65 10.75 -14.52
C SER A 106 -7.05 11.36 -14.70
N TYR A 107 -7.14 12.69 -14.86
CA TYR A 107 -8.38 13.45 -15.06
C TYR A 107 -9.44 12.64 -15.83
N GLY A 108 -10.48 12.20 -15.12
CA GLY A 108 -11.64 11.55 -15.72
C GLY A 108 -11.59 10.03 -15.91
N ARG A 109 -10.79 9.23 -15.18
CA ARG A 109 -11.05 7.77 -15.07
C ARG A 109 -11.15 7.33 -13.61
N SER A 110 -12.20 6.63 -13.22
CA SER A 110 -12.34 6.10 -11.85
C SER A 110 -11.84 4.65 -11.71
N PHE A 111 -11.68 3.94 -12.83
CA PHE A 111 -11.31 2.54 -12.91
C PHE A 111 -10.68 2.23 -14.27
N GLY A 112 -9.96 1.11 -14.36
CA GLY A 112 -9.50 0.61 -15.66
C GLY A 112 -10.66 0.02 -16.46
N GLY A 113 -10.52 0.04 -17.78
CA GLY A 113 -11.46 -0.61 -18.70
C GLY A 113 -11.60 -2.12 -18.50
N GLU A 114 -12.12 -2.80 -19.52
CA GLU A 114 -12.43 -4.23 -19.51
C GLU A 114 -11.19 -5.14 -19.59
N TYR A 115 -10.33 -5.04 -18.58
CA TYR A 115 -9.16 -5.90 -18.43
C TYR A 115 -9.57 -7.24 -17.80
N GLY A 116 -8.95 -8.34 -18.25
CA GLY A 116 -9.33 -9.70 -17.89
C GLY A 116 -8.83 -10.14 -16.50
N TRP A 117 -8.56 -11.45 -16.38
CA TRP A 117 -8.20 -12.12 -15.13
C TRP A 117 -6.95 -11.57 -14.42
N ILE A 118 -6.05 -10.90 -15.15
CA ILE A 118 -4.79 -10.36 -14.63
C ILE A 118 -4.63 -8.92 -15.14
N SER A 119 -4.19 -8.01 -14.27
CA SER A 119 -3.83 -6.64 -14.65
C SER A 119 -2.75 -6.65 -15.76
N PRO A 120 -2.88 -5.83 -16.81
CA PRO A 120 -1.86 -5.72 -17.87
C PRO A 120 -0.46 -5.42 -17.32
N PHE A 121 -0.36 -4.67 -16.22
CA PHE A 121 0.93 -4.42 -15.56
C PHE A 121 1.62 -5.73 -15.17
N VAL A 122 0.92 -6.63 -14.49
CA VAL A 122 1.47 -7.93 -14.05
C VAL A 122 1.84 -8.81 -15.25
N ILE A 123 1.07 -8.74 -16.33
CA ILE A 123 1.38 -9.43 -17.59
C ILE A 123 2.70 -8.94 -18.19
N GLU A 124 2.90 -7.61 -18.28
CA GLU A 124 4.13 -7.03 -18.81
C GLU A 124 5.34 -7.29 -17.91
N VAL A 125 5.16 -7.26 -16.58
CA VAL A 125 6.20 -7.65 -15.62
C VAL A 125 6.67 -9.07 -15.89
N ARG A 126 5.74 -10.02 -16.04
CA ARG A 126 6.07 -11.41 -16.35
C ARG A 126 6.84 -11.52 -17.67
N ARG A 127 6.46 -10.73 -18.69
CA ARG A 127 7.13 -10.68 -19.99
C ARG A 127 8.54 -10.10 -19.91
N ASP A 128 8.74 -8.96 -19.23
CA ASP A 128 10.08 -8.35 -19.03
C ASP A 128 11.02 -9.29 -18.25
N LEU A 129 10.47 -10.03 -17.28
CA LEU A 129 11.19 -11.04 -16.52
C LEU A 129 11.39 -12.36 -17.29
N LYS A 130 10.82 -12.50 -18.49
CA LYS A 130 10.87 -13.71 -19.34
C LYS A 130 10.39 -14.97 -18.62
N LEU A 131 9.27 -14.85 -17.90
CA LEU A 131 8.70 -15.95 -17.13
C LEU A 131 7.53 -16.60 -17.88
N GLU A 132 7.55 -17.93 -17.96
CA GLU A 132 6.39 -18.69 -18.43
C GLU A 132 5.27 -18.69 -17.37
N PRO A 133 4.01 -19.01 -17.73
CA PRO A 133 2.89 -19.03 -16.76
C PRO A 133 3.12 -19.95 -15.56
N ASP A 134 3.93 -21.00 -15.72
CA ASP A 134 4.29 -21.94 -14.66
C ASP A 134 5.59 -21.59 -13.93
N ASP A 135 6.29 -20.54 -14.36
CA ASP A 135 7.46 -19.98 -13.68
C ASP A 135 7.04 -18.90 -12.65
N LEU A 136 5.91 -19.05 -11.95
CA LEU A 136 5.62 -18.13 -10.85
C LEU A 136 6.54 -18.43 -9.64
N PRO A 137 6.92 -17.41 -8.83
CA PRO A 137 7.77 -17.60 -7.65
C PRO A 137 7.34 -18.75 -6.72
N SER A 138 6.02 -18.93 -6.53
CA SER A 138 5.38 -19.97 -5.74
C SER A 138 5.57 -21.37 -6.30
N LYS A 139 5.71 -21.49 -7.63
CA LYS A 139 5.92 -22.74 -8.36
C LYS A 139 7.40 -23.04 -8.62
N LYS A 140 8.27 -22.01 -8.62
CA LYS A 140 9.70 -22.13 -8.94
C LYS A 140 10.58 -21.44 -7.89
N PRO A 141 10.83 -22.12 -6.75
CA PRO A 141 11.52 -21.52 -5.61
C PRO A 141 12.93 -20.99 -5.90
N SER A 142 13.63 -21.57 -6.88
CA SER A 142 14.97 -21.13 -7.29
C SER A 142 15.01 -19.70 -7.83
N MET A 143 13.88 -19.15 -8.26
CA MET A 143 13.81 -17.77 -8.74
C MET A 143 13.55 -16.74 -7.66
N ILE A 144 13.07 -17.16 -6.49
CA ILE A 144 12.70 -16.24 -5.40
C ILE A 144 13.88 -15.32 -5.04
N PRO A 145 15.12 -15.82 -4.85
CA PRO A 145 16.24 -14.95 -4.53
C PRO A 145 16.55 -13.90 -5.60
N ILE A 146 16.37 -14.27 -6.88
CA ILE A 146 16.63 -13.41 -8.03
C ILE A 146 15.59 -12.28 -8.09
N LEU A 147 14.32 -12.63 -7.90
CA LEU A 147 13.22 -11.67 -7.89
C LEU A 147 13.31 -10.72 -6.70
N VAL A 148 13.68 -11.22 -5.52
CA VAL A 148 13.92 -10.39 -4.34
C VAL A 148 15.02 -9.37 -4.59
N GLU A 149 16.17 -9.75 -5.15
CA GLU A 149 17.23 -8.76 -5.44
C GLU A 149 16.82 -7.76 -6.53
N LYS A 150 16.03 -8.17 -7.52
CA LYS A 150 15.45 -7.25 -8.50
C LYS A 150 14.48 -6.26 -7.85
N ALA A 151 13.59 -6.74 -6.98
CA ALA A 151 12.64 -5.90 -6.24
C ALA A 151 13.38 -4.92 -5.32
N VAL A 152 14.40 -5.39 -4.62
CA VAL A 152 15.23 -4.55 -3.74
C VAL A 152 15.90 -3.41 -4.51
N ARG A 153 16.52 -3.70 -5.67
CA ARG A 153 17.11 -2.63 -6.50
C ARG A 153 16.06 -1.64 -6.96
N GLY A 154 14.93 -2.13 -7.45
CA GLY A 154 13.83 -1.27 -7.91
C GLY A 154 13.25 -0.38 -6.81
N ILE A 155 13.08 -0.89 -5.59
CA ILE A 155 12.65 -0.09 -4.42
C ILE A 155 13.64 1.04 -4.15
N ILE A 156 14.95 0.76 -4.17
CA ILE A 156 16.01 1.76 -3.95
C ILE A 156 15.97 2.82 -5.06
N GLU A 157 15.89 2.41 -6.33
CA GLU A 157 15.86 3.32 -7.48
C GLU A 157 14.64 4.25 -7.42
N GLU A 158 13.45 3.72 -7.13
CA GLU A 158 12.22 4.51 -7.03
C GLU A 158 12.29 5.49 -5.85
N GLY A 159 12.74 5.05 -4.68
CA GLY A 159 12.90 5.92 -3.53
C GLY A 159 13.91 7.04 -3.76
N GLN A 160 15.06 6.73 -4.37
CA GLN A 160 16.05 7.75 -4.74
C GLN A 160 15.48 8.79 -5.69
N SER A 161 14.66 8.37 -6.66
CA SER A 161 14.06 9.28 -7.65
C SER A 161 13.11 10.32 -7.05
N ILE A 162 12.57 10.06 -5.84
CA ILE A 162 11.66 10.94 -5.12
C ILE A 162 12.27 11.53 -3.83
N GLY A 163 13.59 11.38 -3.63
CA GLY A 163 14.27 11.87 -2.43
C GLY A 163 14.00 11.07 -1.15
N LYS A 164 13.52 9.83 -1.26
CA LYS A 164 13.22 8.90 -0.15
C LYS A 164 14.23 7.76 -0.05
N LYS A 165 15.52 8.10 -0.05
CA LYS A 165 16.63 7.14 -0.09
C LYS A 165 16.71 6.31 1.21
N CYS A 166 16.67 6.94 2.38
CA CYS A 166 16.76 6.27 3.68
C CYS A 166 15.58 5.32 3.88
N GLU A 167 14.37 5.77 3.57
CA GLU A 167 13.17 4.92 3.57
C GLU A 167 13.34 3.71 2.64
N ALA A 168 13.81 3.93 1.41
CA ALA A 168 13.97 2.86 0.43
C ALA A 168 15.03 1.84 0.81
N GLU A 169 16.16 2.28 1.37
CA GLU A 169 17.21 1.40 1.89
C GLU A 169 16.69 0.54 3.05
N LYS A 170 15.84 1.11 3.91
CA LYS A 170 15.19 0.37 5.00
C LYS A 170 14.25 -0.72 4.48
N LEU A 171 13.35 -0.39 3.56
CA LEU A 171 12.45 -1.37 2.91
C LEU A 171 13.24 -2.48 2.20
N ALA A 172 14.26 -2.09 1.44
CA ALA A 172 15.16 -2.98 0.73
C ALA A 172 15.87 -3.95 1.68
N LYS A 173 16.40 -3.45 2.80
CA LYS A 173 17.05 -4.28 3.84
C LYS A 173 16.08 -5.34 4.37
N MET A 174 14.87 -4.92 4.78
CA MET A 174 13.85 -5.81 5.32
C MET A 174 13.44 -6.91 4.33
N LEU A 175 13.26 -6.58 3.04
CA LEU A 175 12.95 -7.56 2.01
C LEU A 175 14.13 -8.50 1.72
N ARG A 176 15.35 -7.95 1.62
CA ARG A 176 16.57 -8.73 1.34
C ARG A 176 16.86 -9.77 2.44
N GLU A 177 16.57 -9.47 3.69
CA GLU A 177 16.70 -10.41 4.82
C GLU A 177 15.84 -11.67 4.65
N LYS A 178 14.73 -11.59 3.89
CA LYS A 178 13.82 -12.72 3.63
C LYS A 178 14.14 -13.48 2.35
N LYS A 179 15.14 -13.05 1.58
CA LYS A 179 15.50 -13.60 0.26
C LYS A 179 15.55 -15.12 0.19
N ASN A 180 16.10 -15.77 1.22
CA ASN A 180 16.32 -17.22 1.26
C ASN A 180 15.31 -17.96 2.16
N ALA A 181 14.27 -17.28 2.66
CA ALA A 181 13.31 -17.84 3.62
C ALA A 181 12.14 -18.59 2.96
N GLY A 182 12.09 -18.64 1.62
CA GLY A 182 10.98 -19.23 0.86
C GLY A 182 9.86 -18.24 0.53
N ILE A 183 8.95 -18.63 -0.36
CA ILE A 183 7.93 -17.71 -0.92
C ILE A 183 6.97 -17.22 0.15
N GLU A 184 6.59 -18.06 1.11
CA GLU A 184 5.68 -17.68 2.19
C GLU A 184 6.21 -16.50 3.01
N GLU A 185 7.48 -16.55 3.41
CA GLU A 185 8.10 -15.48 4.23
C GLU A 185 8.40 -14.23 3.40
N VAL A 186 8.77 -14.40 2.12
CA VAL A 186 8.94 -13.27 1.19
C VAL A 186 7.61 -12.57 0.94
N TRP A 187 6.53 -13.32 0.70
CA TRP A 187 5.20 -12.78 0.48
C TRP A 187 4.69 -12.05 1.72
N LYS A 188 4.79 -12.65 2.92
CA LYS A 188 4.43 -11.99 4.18
C LYS A 188 5.19 -10.68 4.38
N CYS A 189 6.47 -10.66 4.01
CA CYS A 189 7.28 -9.46 4.03
C CYS A 189 6.76 -8.41 3.03
N CYS A 190 6.52 -8.78 1.76
CA CYS A 190 5.97 -7.86 0.77
C CYS A 190 4.62 -7.28 1.20
N ALA A 191 3.73 -8.12 1.73
CA ALA A 191 2.45 -7.72 2.27
C ALA A 191 2.62 -6.74 3.44
N TYR A 192 3.50 -7.04 4.39
CA TYR A 192 3.84 -6.12 5.48
C TYR A 192 4.38 -4.78 4.96
N LEU A 193 5.38 -4.78 4.07
CA LEU A 193 5.94 -3.56 3.49
C LEU A 193 4.88 -2.71 2.77
N TYR A 194 3.93 -3.36 2.08
CA TYR A 194 2.81 -2.69 1.41
C TYR A 194 1.80 -2.06 2.39
N THR A 195 1.71 -2.58 3.63
CA THR A 195 0.86 -2.00 4.70
C THR A 195 1.53 -0.83 5.42
N LEU A 196 2.85 -0.67 5.33
CA LEU A 196 3.53 0.45 5.96
C LEU A 196 3.14 1.76 5.26
N GLU A 197 2.94 2.82 6.04
CA GLU A 197 2.88 4.17 5.54
C GLU A 197 4.24 4.56 4.95
N SER A 198 4.40 4.31 3.65
CA SER A 198 5.62 4.54 2.90
C SER A 198 5.31 4.98 1.48
N PHE A 199 6.34 5.44 0.77
CA PHE A 199 6.21 5.78 -0.65
C PHE A 199 5.89 4.57 -1.55
N LEU A 200 6.25 3.34 -1.13
CA LEU A 200 6.25 2.17 -2.01
C LEU A 200 4.84 1.83 -2.51
N TYR A 201 3.87 1.67 -1.61
CA TYR A 201 2.50 1.34 -2.02
C TYR A 201 1.84 2.51 -2.78
N LYS A 202 2.15 3.76 -2.42
CA LYS A 202 1.63 4.97 -3.07
C LYS A 202 2.09 5.00 -4.52
N THR A 203 3.38 4.81 -4.75
CA THR A 203 4.02 4.80 -6.07
C THR A 203 3.54 3.62 -6.91
N LEU A 204 3.54 2.40 -6.34
CA LEU A 204 3.06 1.21 -7.03
C LEU A 204 1.62 1.37 -7.52
N ASN A 205 0.71 1.77 -6.63
CA ASN A 205 -0.69 1.90 -7.00
C ASN A 205 -0.94 3.05 -7.99
N ALA A 206 -0.23 4.17 -7.85
CA ALA A 206 -0.32 5.29 -8.79
C ALA A 206 0.08 4.84 -10.20
N VAL A 207 1.23 4.16 -10.33
CA VAL A 207 1.73 3.65 -11.62
C VAL A 207 0.76 2.63 -12.22
N MET A 208 0.29 1.67 -11.44
CA MET A 208 -0.64 0.64 -11.94
C MET A 208 -1.98 1.22 -12.38
N ARG A 209 -2.43 2.34 -11.79
CA ARG A 209 -3.67 3.03 -12.21
C ARG A 209 -3.56 3.69 -13.57
N LEU A 210 -2.35 4.00 -14.06
CA LEU A 210 -2.14 4.55 -15.40
C LEU A 210 -2.33 3.49 -16.50
N VAL A 211 -2.43 2.20 -16.14
CA VAL A 211 -2.64 1.13 -17.09
C VAL A 211 -3.92 1.35 -17.88
N GLY A 212 -3.79 1.34 -19.21
CA GLY A 212 -4.90 1.56 -20.12
C GLY A 212 -5.12 3.01 -20.53
N ASP A 213 -4.40 3.96 -19.93
CA ASP A 213 -4.27 5.31 -20.44
C ASP A 213 -3.16 5.32 -21.52
N LYS A 214 -3.54 5.67 -22.75
CA LYS A 214 -2.61 5.68 -23.89
C LYS A 214 -1.60 6.83 -23.79
N GLU A 215 -1.98 7.94 -23.17
CA GLU A 215 -1.10 9.12 -23.03
C GLU A 215 -0.03 8.89 -21.96
N GLN A 216 -0.29 7.98 -21.03
CA GLN A 216 0.59 7.64 -19.90
C GLN A 216 1.26 6.28 -20.09
N GLU A 217 1.21 5.69 -21.28
CA GLU A 217 1.67 4.33 -21.54
C GLU A 217 3.17 4.16 -21.27
N GLU A 218 3.98 5.09 -21.79
CA GLU A 218 5.43 5.10 -21.58
C GLU A 218 5.79 5.25 -20.09
N VAL A 219 4.99 6.02 -19.35
CA VAL A 219 5.22 6.27 -17.92
C VAL A 219 5.10 4.98 -17.14
N TRP A 220 3.99 4.24 -17.25
CA TRP A 220 3.86 3.00 -16.47
C TRP A 220 4.75 1.88 -16.98
N GLN A 221 5.02 1.81 -18.29
CA GLN A 221 5.95 0.82 -18.86
C GLN A 221 7.38 1.03 -18.36
N SER A 222 7.83 2.29 -18.21
CA SER A 222 9.17 2.59 -17.67
C SER A 222 9.38 2.04 -16.26
N LYS A 223 8.29 1.88 -15.50
CA LYS A 223 8.28 1.43 -14.10
C LYS A 223 8.18 -0.09 -13.93
N ILE A 224 8.04 -0.83 -15.03
CA ILE A 224 7.96 -2.30 -15.01
C ILE A 224 9.22 -2.91 -14.42
N ARG A 225 10.40 -2.38 -14.75
CA ARG A 225 11.68 -2.95 -14.30
C ARG A 225 11.98 -2.69 -12.83
N THR A 226 11.45 -1.61 -12.27
CA THR A 226 11.70 -1.19 -10.89
C THR A 226 10.62 -1.73 -9.94
N LEU A 227 9.34 -1.45 -10.22
CA LEU A 227 8.22 -1.83 -9.36
C LEU A 227 7.68 -3.23 -9.64
N GLY A 228 7.90 -3.74 -10.85
CA GLY A 228 7.36 -5.02 -11.30
C GLY A 228 7.76 -6.21 -10.45
N PRO A 229 9.06 -6.44 -10.15
CA PRO A 229 9.47 -7.57 -9.34
C PRO A 229 8.82 -7.61 -7.95
N PHE A 230 8.68 -6.45 -7.29
CA PHE A 230 7.96 -6.35 -6.01
C PHE A 230 6.47 -6.65 -6.19
N CYS A 231 5.85 -6.06 -7.22
CA CYS A 231 4.45 -6.33 -7.57
C CYS A 231 4.20 -7.83 -7.79
N LEU A 232 5.07 -8.53 -8.53
CA LEU A 232 4.90 -9.95 -8.80
C LEU A 232 5.02 -10.79 -7.53
N LEU A 233 5.99 -10.47 -6.65
CA LEU A 233 6.15 -11.15 -5.36
C LEU A 233 4.94 -10.96 -4.43
N LEU A 234 4.31 -9.79 -4.45
CA LEU A 234 3.09 -9.53 -3.68
C LEU A 234 1.85 -10.18 -4.32
N TRP A 235 1.80 -10.26 -5.66
CA TRP A 235 0.68 -10.80 -6.41
C TRP A 235 0.58 -12.32 -6.28
N ASP A 236 1.71 -13.01 -6.30
CA ASP A 236 1.81 -14.47 -6.23
C ASP A 236 1.69 -14.99 -4.79
N ASP A 237 0.50 -14.81 -4.21
CA ASP A 237 0.15 -15.21 -2.85
C ASP A 237 0.10 -16.75 -2.70
N PRO A 238 1.06 -17.37 -1.98
CA PRO A 238 1.10 -18.82 -1.82
C PRO A 238 -0.04 -19.36 -0.94
N PHE A 239 -0.73 -18.51 -0.18
CA PHE A 239 -1.85 -18.88 0.69
C PHE A 239 -3.20 -18.83 -0.02
N ASN A 240 -3.27 -18.16 -1.17
CA ASN A 240 -4.51 -17.96 -1.93
C ASN A 240 -4.90 -19.19 -2.77
N THR A 241 -5.01 -20.33 -2.11
CA THR A 241 -5.33 -21.63 -2.73
C THR A 241 -6.81 -21.79 -3.07
N LYS A 242 -7.68 -20.87 -2.62
CA LYS A 242 -9.13 -20.92 -2.83
C LYS A 242 -9.71 -19.54 -3.11
N LEU A 243 -10.52 -19.45 -4.16
CA LEU A 243 -11.34 -18.27 -4.44
C LEU A 243 -12.26 -18.00 -3.23
N THR A 244 -12.18 -16.79 -2.70
CA THR A 244 -13.08 -16.38 -1.63
C THR A 244 -14.43 -15.96 -2.20
N THR A 245 -15.51 -16.42 -1.57
CA THR A 245 -16.88 -16.11 -1.96
C THR A 245 -17.69 -15.60 -0.78
N LYS A 246 -18.63 -14.69 -1.05
CA LYS A 246 -19.64 -14.17 -0.10
C LYS A 246 -19.03 -13.43 1.10
N LYS A 247 -18.12 -12.48 0.84
CA LYS A 247 -17.65 -11.53 1.84
C LYS A 247 -18.07 -10.11 1.46
N THR A 248 -18.36 -9.28 2.45
CA THR A 248 -18.55 -7.85 2.24
C THR A 248 -17.27 -7.13 2.66
N LEU A 249 -16.81 -6.22 1.80
CA LEU A 249 -15.67 -5.34 2.06
C LEU A 249 -16.12 -3.88 1.91
N TYR A 250 -15.44 -3.00 2.61
CA TYR A 250 -15.71 -1.56 2.59
C TYR A 250 -14.46 -0.78 2.25
N ARG A 251 -14.63 0.37 1.59
CA ARG A 251 -13.54 1.30 1.30
C ARG A 251 -14.08 2.72 1.24
N GLY A 252 -13.64 3.57 2.15
CA GLY A 252 -13.86 5.01 2.10
C GLY A 252 -12.94 5.68 1.09
N THR A 253 -13.43 6.70 0.39
CA THR A 253 -12.59 7.50 -0.50
C THR A 253 -13.18 8.89 -0.77
N ASN A 254 -12.47 9.68 -1.59
CA ASN A 254 -12.96 10.92 -2.17
C ASN A 254 -13.01 10.80 -3.69
N LEU A 255 -14.18 11.05 -4.29
CA LEU A 255 -14.35 11.12 -5.73
C LEU A 255 -14.85 12.49 -6.17
N THR A 256 -14.44 12.92 -7.35
CA THR A 256 -15.03 14.08 -8.04
C THR A 256 -16.47 13.76 -8.51
N PRO A 257 -17.32 14.78 -8.72
CA PRO A 257 -18.66 14.60 -9.27
C PRO A 257 -18.64 13.83 -10.61
N GLU A 258 -17.67 14.11 -11.48
CA GLU A 258 -17.51 13.44 -12.77
C GLU A 258 -17.18 11.96 -12.61
N GLN A 259 -16.41 11.60 -11.59
CA GLN A 259 -16.12 10.21 -11.27
C GLN A 259 -17.36 9.48 -10.73
N ILE A 260 -18.16 10.13 -9.88
CA ILE A 260 -19.41 9.57 -9.34
C ILE A 260 -20.41 9.32 -10.48
N ALA A 261 -20.59 10.28 -11.38
CA ALA A 261 -21.47 10.16 -12.54
C ALA A 261 -21.13 8.94 -13.42
N LYS A 262 -19.85 8.54 -13.52
CA LYS A 262 -19.45 7.32 -14.26
C LYS A 262 -19.91 6.04 -13.59
N TYR A 263 -19.92 6.00 -12.25
CA TYR A 263 -20.49 4.86 -11.52
C TYR A 263 -22.01 4.82 -11.67
N GLU A 264 -22.68 5.98 -11.66
CA GLU A 264 -24.13 6.07 -11.90
C GLU A 264 -24.51 5.62 -13.31
N GLU A 265 -23.72 5.98 -14.33
CA GLU A 265 -23.90 5.50 -15.70
C GLU A 265 -23.72 3.99 -15.78
N MET A 266 -22.65 3.45 -15.18
CA MET A 266 -22.42 2.01 -15.13
C MET A 266 -23.53 1.26 -14.39
N ALA A 267 -24.14 1.85 -13.37
CA ALA A 267 -25.26 1.24 -12.65
C ALA A 267 -26.51 1.04 -13.53
N LYS A 268 -26.64 1.81 -14.61
CA LYS A 268 -27.77 1.71 -15.57
C LYS A 268 -27.59 0.56 -16.56
N ASP A 269 -26.35 0.14 -16.82
CA ASP A 269 -26.03 -0.97 -17.73
C ASP A 269 -25.58 -2.21 -16.95
N LYS A 270 -26.42 -3.25 -16.96
CA LYS A 270 -26.17 -4.51 -16.22
C LYS A 270 -24.97 -5.30 -16.76
N GLU A 271 -24.57 -5.08 -18.00
CA GLU A 271 -23.44 -5.77 -18.62
C GLU A 271 -22.13 -5.00 -18.45
N ALA A 272 -22.20 -3.68 -18.19
CA ALA A 272 -21.05 -2.85 -17.96
C ALA A 272 -20.31 -3.26 -16.69
N TYR A 273 -18.98 -3.27 -16.78
CA TYR A 273 -18.11 -3.60 -15.65
C TYR A 273 -16.84 -2.76 -15.67
N GLY A 274 -16.30 -2.50 -14.49
CA GLY A 274 -14.99 -1.90 -14.29
C GLY A 274 -13.99 -2.93 -13.77
N SER A 275 -12.71 -2.54 -13.71
CA SER A 275 -11.69 -3.36 -13.04
C SER A 275 -10.67 -2.53 -12.27
N PHE A 276 -10.25 -3.04 -11.12
CA PHE A 276 -9.20 -2.44 -10.30
C PHE A 276 -7.84 -2.72 -10.95
N GLN A 277 -7.16 -1.71 -11.50
CA GLN A 277 -5.85 -1.92 -12.14
C GLN A 277 -4.71 -2.11 -11.15
N ALA A 278 -4.85 -1.53 -9.97
CA ALA A 278 -3.90 -1.57 -8.88
C ALA A 278 -4.42 -2.43 -7.73
N TYR A 279 -3.56 -2.69 -6.75
CA TYR A 279 -4.00 -3.25 -5.49
C TYR A 279 -4.98 -2.30 -4.80
N THR A 280 -6.09 -2.86 -4.32
CA THR A 280 -7.13 -2.09 -3.65
C THR A 280 -7.25 -2.58 -2.22
N SER A 281 -6.67 -1.81 -1.30
CA SER A 281 -6.89 -2.01 0.13
C SER A 281 -8.35 -1.74 0.48
N CYS A 282 -8.96 -2.64 1.23
CA CYS A 282 -10.31 -2.55 1.76
C CYS A 282 -10.28 -2.95 3.24
N THR A 283 -11.39 -2.81 3.94
CA THR A 283 -11.56 -3.30 5.30
C THR A 283 -12.84 -4.15 5.42
N ARG A 284 -12.87 -5.08 6.37
CA ARG A 284 -14.10 -5.78 6.78
C ARG A 284 -14.97 -4.95 7.72
N ASN A 285 -14.40 -3.92 8.34
CA ASN A 285 -15.07 -3.08 9.32
C ASN A 285 -15.60 -1.81 8.65
N SER A 286 -16.93 -1.66 8.59
CA SER A 286 -17.57 -0.50 7.98
C SER A 286 -17.25 0.80 8.71
N GLU A 287 -17.08 0.78 10.04
CA GLU A 287 -16.74 1.98 10.83
C GLU A 287 -15.35 2.48 10.48
N VAL A 288 -14.38 1.58 10.28
CA VAL A 288 -13.04 1.93 9.81
C VAL A 288 -13.11 2.54 8.41
N ALA A 289 -13.87 1.95 7.50
CA ALA A 289 -14.04 2.54 6.17
C ALA A 289 -14.72 3.91 6.23
N GLU A 290 -15.72 4.09 7.08
CA GLU A 290 -16.40 5.38 7.30
C GLU A 290 -15.44 6.44 7.85
N PHE A 291 -14.53 6.08 8.77
CA PHE A 291 -13.49 6.97 9.29
C PHE A 291 -12.57 7.49 8.18
N PHE A 292 -12.22 6.63 7.22
CA PHE A 292 -11.42 7.00 6.04
C PHE A 292 -12.23 7.55 4.87
N SER A 293 -13.55 7.61 4.99
CA SER A 293 -14.41 8.09 3.92
C SER A 293 -14.38 9.61 3.87
N GLY A 294 -14.11 10.15 2.69
CA GLY A 294 -14.55 11.50 2.40
C GLY A 294 -15.99 11.49 1.90
N ASN A 295 -16.23 11.92 0.67
CA ASN A 295 -17.59 11.99 0.12
C ASN A 295 -18.16 10.66 -0.40
N VAL A 296 -17.40 9.55 -0.40
CA VAL A 296 -17.82 8.25 -0.92
C VAL A 296 -17.48 7.09 0.03
N LEU A 297 -18.41 6.14 0.17
CA LEU A 297 -18.17 4.81 0.72
C LEU A 297 -18.50 3.74 -0.33
N PHE A 298 -17.51 2.93 -0.70
CA PHE A 298 -17.74 1.71 -1.48
C PHE A 298 -18.18 0.57 -0.58
N VAL A 299 -19.29 -0.09 -0.94
CA VAL A 299 -19.78 -1.32 -0.32
C VAL A 299 -19.64 -2.45 -1.33
N MET A 300 -18.72 -3.38 -1.08
CA MET A 300 -18.27 -4.37 -2.07
C MET A 300 -18.68 -5.78 -1.65
N GLU A 301 -19.61 -6.39 -2.39
CA GLU A 301 -19.91 -7.81 -2.28
C GLU A 301 -18.92 -8.63 -3.12
N VAL A 302 -18.06 -9.41 -2.45
CA VAL A 302 -17.12 -10.32 -3.10
C VAL A 302 -17.81 -11.62 -3.45
N LEU A 303 -18.17 -11.81 -4.72
CA LEU A 303 -18.71 -13.08 -5.19
C LEU A 303 -17.59 -14.10 -5.42
N ILE A 304 -16.60 -13.72 -6.21
CA ILE A 304 -15.47 -14.56 -6.62
C ILE A 304 -14.31 -13.61 -6.88
N ALA A 305 -13.33 -13.48 -5.98
CA ALA A 305 -12.15 -12.67 -6.22
C ALA A 305 -10.93 -13.18 -5.46
N PHE A 306 -9.75 -12.87 -5.98
CA PHE A 306 -8.51 -13.05 -5.23
C PHE A 306 -8.32 -11.87 -4.28
N ILE A 307 -8.41 -12.20 -2.99
CA ILE A 307 -8.19 -11.27 -1.89
C ILE A 307 -7.22 -11.89 -0.89
N ALA A 308 -6.52 -11.06 -0.13
CA ALA A 308 -5.63 -11.49 0.95
C ALA A 308 -5.98 -10.76 2.25
N ASP A 309 -6.05 -11.48 3.37
CA ASP A 309 -6.24 -10.87 4.69
C ASP A 309 -4.89 -10.36 5.22
N LEU A 310 -4.75 -9.05 5.34
CA LEU A 310 -3.51 -8.41 5.77
C LEU A 310 -3.54 -8.03 7.25
N SER A 311 -4.68 -8.16 7.94
CA SER A 311 -4.79 -7.79 9.36
C SER A 311 -3.76 -8.48 10.28
N PRO A 312 -3.33 -9.74 10.04
CA PRO A 312 -2.31 -10.38 10.88
C PRO A 312 -0.89 -9.85 10.64
N LEU A 313 -0.65 -9.24 9.47
CA LEU A 313 0.66 -8.78 9.03
C LEU A 313 0.84 -7.27 9.22
N SER A 314 -0.24 -6.50 9.13
CA SER A 314 -0.25 -5.05 9.28
C SER A 314 0.10 -4.62 10.71
N PRO A 315 0.81 -3.48 10.90
CA PRO A 315 0.89 -2.84 12.20
C PRO A 315 -0.47 -2.29 12.67
N TYR A 316 -1.45 -2.18 11.76
CA TYR A 316 -2.81 -1.70 11.97
C TYR A 316 -3.80 -2.87 11.92
N SER A 317 -3.71 -3.82 12.86
CA SER A 317 -4.55 -5.02 12.84
C SER A 317 -6.04 -4.71 13.00
N ASP A 318 -6.36 -3.65 13.73
CA ASP A 318 -7.74 -3.22 14.03
C ASP A 318 -8.44 -2.61 12.81
N GLU A 319 -7.68 -2.24 11.77
CA GLU A 319 -8.25 -1.82 10.49
C GLU A 319 -8.86 -2.99 9.72
N GLU A 320 -8.60 -4.24 10.11
CA GLU A 320 -9.09 -5.44 9.42
C GLU A 320 -8.83 -5.41 7.90
N GLU A 321 -7.65 -4.95 7.51
CA GLU A 321 -7.30 -4.71 6.10
C GLU A 321 -7.37 -6.00 5.29
N VAL A 322 -8.07 -5.93 4.16
CA VAL A 322 -8.14 -6.95 3.12
C VAL A 322 -7.65 -6.35 1.82
N LEU A 323 -6.68 -6.99 1.19
CA LEU A 323 -6.12 -6.55 -0.08
C LEU A 323 -6.84 -7.24 -1.23
N VAL A 324 -7.50 -6.47 -2.10
CA VAL A 324 -8.02 -6.94 -3.37
C VAL A 324 -6.93 -6.84 -4.43
N THR A 325 -6.70 -7.95 -5.14
CA THR A 325 -5.63 -8.03 -6.14
C THR A 325 -5.92 -7.23 -7.43
N PRO A 326 -4.87 -6.78 -8.14
CA PRO A 326 -4.99 -6.16 -9.46
C PRO A 326 -5.70 -7.05 -10.48
N GLY A 327 -6.60 -6.47 -11.26
CA GLY A 327 -7.39 -7.13 -12.31
C GLY A 327 -8.78 -7.61 -11.85
N VAL A 328 -9.09 -7.54 -10.55
CA VAL A 328 -10.43 -7.89 -10.06
C VAL A 328 -11.47 -6.95 -10.69
N CYS A 329 -12.46 -7.54 -11.37
CA CYS A 329 -13.54 -6.82 -12.02
C CYS A 329 -14.72 -6.61 -11.06
N PHE A 330 -15.54 -5.59 -11.33
CA PHE A 330 -16.75 -5.29 -10.57
C PHE A 330 -17.87 -4.75 -11.46
N HIS A 331 -19.11 -4.94 -11.01
CA HIS A 331 -20.29 -4.24 -11.54
C HIS A 331 -20.79 -3.28 -10.48
N VAL A 332 -21.39 -2.17 -10.92
CA VAL A 332 -22.10 -1.26 -10.01
C VAL A 332 -23.55 -1.73 -9.91
N LYS A 333 -24.01 -1.99 -8.69
CA LYS A 333 -25.39 -2.39 -8.40
C LYS A 333 -26.29 -1.18 -8.21
N SER A 334 -25.82 -0.21 -7.44
CA SER A 334 -26.51 1.05 -7.20
C SER A 334 -25.49 2.11 -6.78
N VAL A 335 -25.89 3.36 -6.99
CA VAL A 335 -25.25 4.54 -6.42
C VAL A 335 -26.35 5.31 -5.70
N GLU A 336 -26.17 5.53 -4.41
CA GLU A 336 -27.16 6.14 -3.53
C GLU A 336 -26.51 7.33 -2.82
N PHE A 337 -27.26 8.40 -2.60
CA PHE A 337 -26.78 9.56 -1.83
C PHE A 337 -27.55 9.66 -0.52
N ASP A 338 -26.83 9.63 0.59
CA ASP A 338 -27.39 9.85 1.92
C ASP A 338 -27.22 11.32 2.30
N SER A 339 -28.33 12.06 2.26
CA SER A 339 -28.36 13.48 2.63
C SER A 339 -28.07 13.74 4.11
N THR A 340 -28.23 12.74 4.98
CA THR A 340 -27.95 12.86 6.42
C THR A 340 -26.45 12.79 6.67
N LYS A 341 -25.76 11.91 5.94
CA LYS A 341 -24.30 11.72 6.03
C LYS A 341 -23.51 12.57 5.03
N ASP A 342 -24.19 13.28 4.13
CA ASP A 342 -23.61 14.03 2.99
C ASP A 342 -22.62 13.16 2.20
N LYS A 343 -23.05 11.94 1.84
CA LYS A 343 -22.15 10.89 1.33
C LYS A 343 -22.82 10.03 0.28
N HIS A 344 -22.04 9.64 -0.73
CA HIS A 344 -22.45 8.64 -1.71
C HIS A 344 -22.06 7.23 -1.27
N PHE A 345 -23.01 6.31 -1.36
CA PHE A 345 -22.81 4.87 -1.22
C PHE A 345 -22.79 4.24 -2.60
N ILE A 346 -21.66 3.63 -2.97
CA ILE A 346 -21.50 2.96 -4.25
C ILE A 346 -21.42 1.45 -3.98
N HIS A 347 -22.47 0.73 -4.37
CA HIS A 347 -22.59 -0.70 -4.16
C HIS A 347 -21.97 -1.46 -5.33
N LEU A 348 -20.92 -2.23 -5.06
CA LEU A 348 -20.17 -2.99 -6.07
C LEU A 348 -20.33 -4.48 -5.86
N GLN A 349 -20.34 -5.22 -6.96
CA GLN A 349 -20.26 -6.68 -6.94
C GLN A 349 -18.97 -7.15 -7.62
N LEU A 350 -18.03 -7.67 -6.83
CA LEU A 350 -16.70 -8.07 -7.26
C LEU A 350 -16.74 -9.50 -7.80
N ARG A 351 -16.25 -9.68 -9.03
CA ARG A 351 -16.17 -10.96 -9.70
C ARG A 351 -14.96 -11.01 -10.63
N GLN A 352 -14.10 -11.99 -10.44
CA GLN A 352 -13.03 -12.32 -11.36
C GLN A 352 -13.65 -12.75 -12.70
N ARG A 353 -13.26 -12.09 -13.79
CA ARG A 353 -13.76 -12.40 -15.13
C ARG A 353 -12.61 -12.87 -16.04
N PHE A 354 -12.90 -13.86 -16.87
CA PHE A 354 -12.10 -14.20 -18.03
C PHE A 354 -12.55 -13.29 -19.18
N SER A 355 -11.70 -12.40 -19.66
CA SER A 355 -12.04 -11.62 -20.86
C SER A 355 -12.00 -12.54 -22.09
N ARG A 356 -12.90 -12.35 -23.06
CA ARG A 356 -12.81 -13.05 -24.36
C ARG A 356 -11.52 -12.75 -25.12
N LYS A 357 -10.87 -11.61 -24.83
CA LYS A 357 -9.55 -11.20 -25.36
C LYS A 357 -8.38 -12.01 -24.81
N TRP A 358 -8.58 -12.86 -23.80
CA TRP A 358 -7.53 -13.71 -23.22
C TRP A 358 -6.82 -14.60 -24.26
N LYS A 359 -7.50 -15.00 -25.33
CA LYS A 359 -6.90 -15.81 -26.41
C LYS A 359 -5.85 -15.08 -27.25
N SER A 360 -5.89 -13.74 -27.35
CA SER A 360 -4.92 -12.98 -28.16
C SER A 360 -3.67 -12.55 -27.40
N PHE A 361 -3.62 -12.74 -26.08
CA PHE A 361 -2.47 -12.39 -25.25
C PHE A 361 -1.57 -13.60 -24.90
N LEU A 362 -2.03 -14.81 -25.23
CA LEU A 362 -1.28 -16.07 -25.11
C LEU A 362 -0.71 -16.56 -26.46
N SER A 363 -1.15 -15.97 -27.57
CA SER A 363 -0.49 -16.04 -28.89
C SER A 363 0.53 -14.92 -29.01
#